data_AF-A0A3P7LQP7-F1
#
_entry.id   AF-A0A3P7LQP7-F1
#
_cell.length_a   1.000
_cell.length_b   1.000
_cell.length_c   1.000
_cell.angle_alpha   90.00
_cell.angle_beta   90.00
_cell.angle_gamma   90.00
#
_symmetry.space_group_name_H-M   'P 1'
#
loop_
_entity.id
_entity.type
_entity.pdbx_description
1 polymer ?
#
loop_
_entity_poly.entity_id
_entity_poly.type
_entity_poly.pdbx_seq_one_letter_code
_entity_poly.pdbx_strand_id
1 'polypeptide(L)'
;MTATLIYRIFHFLHITIDIRNVCVFLAPAFSSFTTFITFMLTKEATDTPSALVAAALISIVPGYTSRSVAGSYDNEGIAIFCMLLTFYFWIKAVNTGSILFASLTGLAYFYMVSSWGGYVFLLNTIPLHVLALMISDRFSHRIYVAYSIFYCIGTLLSMQIPFVGFLPVLSSEHMGAFGVFGLCQLFAFAQYIQSKTTRERFLQLLRLAVSTLGFAIWIAATALYFSGKIAPWTGRFYSLLDPSYAKNYLPIIASVSEHQPTAWSSYFFDLHAMTIFFPVGLYYCFKKLTDPSIFLIMYGMLSLYFSGVMVRLMLVLAPIMCILSGIAVSNIFRAFIPNIEDSKPTSADSSIQKRLSTSAKSSKTVSDPTYPFKSQVAYLVVFAVVITLAVYSQHCVWVTSNAYSSPSIVMSAQRQDGSQVLFDDYREAYYWLRQNTPPVSLTSDRLWSSRTYTYKLLVVI
;
A
#
# COMPACT_ATOMS: atom_id res chain seq x y z
N MET A 1 17.58 2.07 -12.39
CA MET A 1 17.09 2.33 -13.77
C MET A 1 16.31 3.65 -13.85
N THR A 2 15.35 3.86 -12.95
CA THR A 2 14.53 5.09 -12.87
C THR A 2 15.38 6.37 -12.77
N ALA A 3 16.35 6.42 -11.84
CA ALA A 3 17.26 7.55 -11.69
C ALA A 3 18.06 7.84 -12.97
N THR A 4 18.58 6.80 -13.63
CA THR A 4 19.34 6.93 -14.89
C THR A 4 18.47 7.43 -16.05
N LEU A 5 17.21 6.99 -16.12
CA LEU A 5 16.26 7.46 -17.12
C LEU A 5 15.97 8.96 -16.93
N ILE A 6 15.71 9.38 -15.69
CA ILE A 6 15.50 10.79 -15.34
C ILE A 6 16.74 11.62 -15.68
N TYR A 7 17.94 11.13 -15.34
CA TYR A 7 19.21 11.77 -15.67
C TYR A 7 19.41 11.94 -17.19
N ARG A 8 19.11 10.90 -17.99
CA ARG A 8 19.19 10.98 -19.45
C ARG A 8 18.20 11.97 -20.04
N ILE A 9 16.98 12.05 -19.49
CA ILE A 9 15.98 13.06 -19.90
C ILE A 9 16.48 14.47 -19.60
N PHE A 10 17.05 14.71 -18.40
CA PHE A 10 17.59 16.03 -18.07
C PHE A 10 18.78 16.41 -18.96
N HIS A 11 19.67 15.46 -19.25
CA HIS A 11 20.76 15.69 -20.21
C HIS A 11 20.27 15.96 -21.62
N PHE A 12 19.21 15.27 -22.08
CA PHE A 12 18.59 15.56 -23.37
C PHE A 12 18.00 16.98 -23.43
N LEU A 13 17.50 17.48 -22.30
CA LEU A 13 16.99 18.85 -22.13
C LEU A 13 18.09 19.89 -21.84
N HIS A 14 19.37 19.53 -21.96
CA HIS A 14 20.53 20.38 -21.66
C HIS A 14 20.60 20.92 -20.23
N ILE A 15 19.93 20.28 -19.27
CA ILE A 15 20.03 20.62 -17.85
C ILE A 15 21.13 19.75 -17.23
N THR A 16 22.30 20.33 -16.99
CA THR A 16 23.47 19.62 -16.44
C THR A 16 23.33 19.44 -14.93
N ILE A 17 22.68 18.36 -14.51
CA ILE A 17 22.53 17.96 -13.10
C ILE A 17 23.37 16.72 -12.84
N ASP A 18 24.23 16.75 -11.81
CA ASP A 18 24.94 15.56 -11.36
C ASP A 18 23.99 14.42 -11.00
N ILE A 19 24.36 13.19 -11.37
CA ILE A 19 23.59 11.98 -11.03
C ILE A 19 23.31 11.85 -9.52
N ARG A 20 24.24 12.33 -8.68
CA ARG A 20 24.09 12.35 -7.21
C ARG A 20 22.88 13.18 -6.78
N ASN A 21 22.69 14.37 -7.37
CA ASN A 21 21.56 15.23 -7.04
C ASN A 21 20.25 14.59 -7.48
N VAL A 22 20.23 13.94 -8.64
CA VAL A 22 19.06 13.17 -9.11
C VAL A 22 18.72 12.06 -8.11
N CYS A 23 19.71 11.29 -7.62
CA CYS A 23 19.47 10.24 -6.62
C CYS A 23 18.97 10.80 -5.28
N VAL A 24 19.49 11.94 -4.82
CA VAL A 24 19.09 12.57 -3.55
C VAL A 24 17.64 13.05 -3.58
N PHE A 25 17.20 13.66 -4.68
CA PHE A 25 15.85 14.24 -4.81
C PHE A 25 14.81 13.30 -5.40
N LEU A 26 15.19 12.06 -5.73
CA LEU A 26 14.26 11.09 -6.33
C LEU A 26 13.13 10.70 -5.37
N ALA A 27 13.44 10.39 -4.10
CA ALA A 27 12.42 9.96 -3.13
C ALA A 27 11.35 11.04 -2.87
N PRO A 28 11.70 12.33 -2.63
CA PRO A 28 10.71 13.40 -2.54
C PRO A 28 9.83 13.57 -3.80
N ALA A 29 10.43 13.46 -4.99
CA ALA A 29 9.67 13.56 -6.25
C ALA A 29 8.62 12.45 -6.37
N PHE A 30 9.00 11.20 -6.05
CA PHE A 30 8.05 10.08 -6.03
C PHE A 30 7.01 10.20 -4.91
N SER A 31 7.36 10.77 -3.75
CA SER A 31 6.39 11.08 -2.69
C SER A 31 5.29 12.03 -3.17
N SER A 32 5.64 13.05 -3.94
CA SER A 32 4.64 13.94 -4.57
C SER A 32 3.77 13.21 -5.59
N PHE A 33 4.28 12.20 -6.31
CA PHE A 33 3.44 11.39 -7.18
C PHE A 33 2.56 10.42 -6.39
N THR A 34 3.02 9.92 -5.25
CA THR A 34 2.25 9.09 -4.33
C THR A 34 0.99 9.81 -3.88
N THR A 35 1.06 11.08 -3.46
CA THR A 35 -0.13 11.85 -3.04
C THR A 35 -1.19 11.95 -4.15
N PHE A 36 -0.75 12.17 -5.40
CA PHE A 36 -1.62 12.24 -6.56
C PHE A 36 -2.30 10.89 -6.86
N ILE A 37 -1.56 9.78 -6.77
CA ILE A 37 -2.13 8.45 -6.98
C ILE A 37 -3.07 8.07 -5.84
N THR A 38 -2.78 8.43 -4.59
CA THR A 38 -3.69 8.23 -3.44
C THR A 38 -5.01 8.96 -3.65
N PHE A 39 -4.97 10.19 -4.18
CA PHE A 39 -6.17 10.92 -4.56
C PHE A 39 -6.98 10.14 -5.62
N MET A 40 -6.34 9.68 -6.69
CA MET A 40 -7.03 8.92 -7.75
C MET A 40 -7.62 7.60 -7.24
N LEU A 41 -6.87 6.86 -6.42
CA LEU A 41 -7.30 5.60 -5.80
C LEU A 41 -8.54 5.81 -4.92
N THR A 42 -8.49 6.81 -4.03
CA THR A 42 -9.59 7.07 -3.08
C THR A 42 -10.83 7.58 -3.80
N LYS A 43 -10.65 8.38 -4.86
CA LYS A 43 -11.74 8.90 -5.69
C LYS A 43 -12.51 7.77 -6.39
N GLU A 44 -11.81 6.77 -6.92
CA GLU A 44 -12.44 5.60 -7.55
C GLU A 44 -13.12 4.67 -6.53
N ALA A 45 -12.61 4.60 -5.30
CA ALA A 45 -13.17 3.73 -4.27
C ALA A 45 -14.42 4.32 -3.58
N THR A 46 -14.45 5.65 -3.38
CA THR A 46 -15.51 6.32 -2.60
C THR A 46 -16.02 7.59 -3.27
N ASP A 47 -15.34 8.71 -3.09
CA ASP A 47 -15.78 10.03 -3.50
C ASP A 47 -14.66 11.08 -3.50
N THR A 48 -14.92 12.24 -4.11
CA THR A 48 -13.94 13.32 -4.29
C THR A 48 -13.54 14.04 -2.98
N PRO A 49 -14.45 14.42 -2.06
CA PRO A 49 -14.07 14.98 -0.76
C PRO A 49 -13.18 14.05 0.07
N SER A 50 -13.53 12.77 0.17
CA SER A 50 -12.72 11.77 0.89
C SER A 50 -11.31 11.64 0.30
N ALA A 51 -11.20 11.72 -1.02
CA ALA A 51 -9.93 11.67 -1.73
C ALA A 51 -9.02 12.86 -1.45
N LEU A 52 -9.57 14.08 -1.35
CA LEU A 52 -8.78 15.28 -1.02
C LEU A 52 -8.19 15.19 0.39
N VAL A 53 -9.01 14.74 1.36
CA VAL A 53 -8.55 14.58 2.74
C VAL A 53 -7.46 13.48 2.80
N ALA A 54 -7.67 12.33 2.15
CA ALA A 54 -6.67 11.26 2.11
C ALA A 54 -5.33 11.70 1.50
N ALA A 55 -5.38 12.48 0.41
CA ALA A 55 -4.18 13.02 -0.25
C ALA A 55 -3.43 14.04 0.61
N ALA A 56 -4.16 14.89 1.34
CA ALA A 56 -3.54 15.81 2.29
C ALA A 56 -2.86 15.06 3.43
N LEU A 57 -3.49 14.01 3.96
CA LEU A 57 -2.95 13.25 5.08
C LEU A 57 -1.68 12.47 4.70
N ILE A 58 -1.67 11.78 3.55
CA ILE A 58 -0.49 11.01 3.13
C ILE A 58 0.72 11.91 2.80
N SER A 59 0.49 13.18 2.45
CA SER A 59 1.57 14.11 2.10
C SER A 59 2.52 14.43 3.26
N ILE A 60 2.04 14.32 4.50
CA ILE A 60 2.78 14.67 5.72
C ILE A 60 2.97 13.48 6.67
N VAL A 61 2.53 12.27 6.30
CA VAL A 61 2.50 11.12 7.22
C VAL A 61 3.91 10.67 7.62
N PRO A 62 4.27 10.70 8.92
CA PRO A 62 5.64 10.41 9.38
C PRO A 62 6.09 8.99 9.03
N GLY A 63 5.19 8.01 9.11
CA GLY A 63 5.47 6.63 8.72
C GLY A 63 6.01 6.50 7.29
N TYR A 64 5.48 7.28 6.34
CA TYR A 64 6.00 7.29 4.97
C TYR A 64 7.25 8.17 4.83
N THR A 65 7.28 9.32 5.51
CA THR A 65 8.43 10.24 5.48
C THR A 65 9.70 9.60 6.02
N SER A 66 9.61 8.73 7.03
CA SER A 66 10.75 8.03 7.66
C SER A 66 11.67 7.30 6.66
N ARG A 67 11.13 6.83 5.53
CA ARG A 67 11.87 6.11 4.48
C ARG A 67 11.91 6.84 3.14
N SER A 68 11.34 8.05 3.05
CA SER A 68 11.28 8.86 1.84
C SER A 68 11.92 10.26 2.00
N VAL A 69 12.74 10.46 3.04
CA VAL A 69 13.52 11.69 3.25
C VAL A 69 14.48 11.95 2.08
N ALA A 70 14.68 13.22 1.74
CA ALA A 70 15.70 13.62 0.77
C ALA A 70 17.09 13.10 1.17
N GLY A 71 17.78 12.45 0.23
CA GLY A 71 19.07 11.79 0.47
C GLY A 71 18.97 10.31 0.85
N SER A 72 17.79 9.81 1.23
CA SER A 72 17.52 8.39 1.40
C SER A 72 17.20 7.75 0.05
N TYR A 73 18.23 7.29 -0.67
CA TYR A 73 18.07 6.56 -1.92
C TYR A 73 17.85 5.06 -1.67
N ASP A 74 16.67 4.72 -1.13
CA ASP A 74 16.22 3.34 -0.95
C ASP A 74 15.06 3.00 -1.91
N ASN A 75 14.88 1.73 -2.19
CA ASN A 75 13.88 1.19 -3.12
C ASN A 75 12.44 1.47 -2.66
N GLU A 76 12.24 1.66 -1.36
CA GLU A 76 10.94 1.83 -0.72
C GLU A 76 10.19 3.10 -1.17
N GLY A 77 10.92 4.19 -1.45
CA GLY A 77 10.31 5.45 -1.88
C GLY A 77 9.55 5.32 -3.20
N ILE A 78 10.11 4.58 -4.17
CA ILE A 78 9.46 4.27 -5.45
C ILE A 78 8.41 3.16 -5.25
N ALA A 79 8.69 2.18 -4.40
CA ALA A 79 7.83 1.01 -4.21
C ALA A 79 6.41 1.36 -3.77
N ILE A 80 6.26 2.32 -2.84
CA ILE A 80 4.93 2.74 -2.37
C ILE A 80 4.12 3.40 -3.49
N PHE A 81 4.75 4.23 -4.32
CA PHE A 81 4.12 4.78 -5.51
C PHE A 81 3.64 3.67 -6.46
N CYS A 82 4.51 2.70 -6.78
CA CYS A 82 4.18 1.58 -7.66
C CYS A 82 3.04 0.71 -7.10
N MET A 83 3.05 0.47 -5.79
CA MET A 83 2.02 -0.29 -5.11
C MET A 83 0.65 0.39 -5.24
N LEU A 84 0.56 1.67 -4.89
CA LEU A 84 -0.70 2.42 -5.00
C LEU A 84 -1.17 2.58 -6.44
N LEU A 85 -0.24 2.74 -7.39
CA LEU A 85 -0.55 2.83 -8.81
C LEU A 85 -1.12 1.50 -9.33
N THR A 86 -0.59 0.36 -8.87
CA THR A 86 -1.15 -0.95 -9.20
C THR A 86 -2.54 -1.14 -8.59
N PHE A 87 -2.74 -0.75 -7.32
CA PHE A 87 -4.06 -0.80 -6.68
C PHE A 87 -5.08 0.11 -7.36
N TYR A 88 -4.66 1.29 -7.84
CA TYR A 88 -5.54 2.19 -8.58
C TYR A 88 -6.01 1.56 -9.89
N PHE A 89 -5.09 1.04 -10.70
CA PHE A 89 -5.47 0.36 -11.95
C PHE A 89 -6.29 -0.90 -11.69
N TRP A 90 -6.01 -1.64 -10.61
CA TRP A 90 -6.80 -2.80 -10.20
C TRP A 90 -8.25 -2.43 -9.88
N ILE A 91 -8.49 -1.46 -8.99
CA ILE A 91 -9.84 -1.01 -8.65
C ILE A 91 -10.56 -0.48 -9.89
N LYS A 92 -9.86 0.27 -10.74
CA LYS A 92 -10.42 0.78 -12.00
C LYS A 92 -10.77 -0.35 -12.98
N ALA A 93 -9.96 -1.39 -13.05
CA ALA A 93 -10.22 -2.59 -13.86
C ALA A 93 -11.44 -3.35 -13.34
N VAL A 94 -11.62 -3.47 -12.02
CA VAL A 94 -12.79 -4.11 -11.41
C VAL A 94 -14.07 -3.31 -11.68
N ASN A 95 -14.04 -1.99 -11.52
CA ASN A 95 -15.19 -1.11 -11.76
C ASN A 95 -15.65 -1.12 -13.23
N THR A 96 -14.70 -0.98 -14.16
CA THR A 96 -14.98 -0.86 -15.61
C THR A 96 -15.12 -2.20 -16.31
N GLY A 97 -14.42 -3.25 -15.86
CA GLY A 97 -14.31 -4.53 -16.55
C GLY A 97 -13.52 -4.47 -17.86
N SER A 98 -12.73 -3.41 -18.10
CA SER A 98 -12.00 -3.24 -19.35
C SER A 98 -10.66 -3.97 -19.35
N ILE A 99 -10.38 -4.67 -20.46
CA ILE A 99 -9.12 -5.36 -20.75
C ILE A 99 -7.92 -4.41 -20.67
N LEU A 100 -8.09 -3.17 -21.12
CA LEU A 100 -7.02 -2.17 -21.14
C LEU A 100 -6.57 -1.79 -19.72
N PHE A 101 -7.49 -1.63 -18.78
CA PHE A 101 -7.11 -1.34 -17.39
C PHE A 101 -6.52 -2.57 -16.71
N ALA A 102 -6.95 -3.78 -17.07
CA ALA A 102 -6.35 -5.02 -16.57
C ALA A 102 -4.91 -5.21 -17.06
N SER A 103 -4.62 -4.91 -18.33
CA SER A 103 -3.25 -4.98 -18.87
C SER A 103 -2.34 -3.88 -18.29
N LEU A 104 -2.86 -2.66 -18.12
CA LEU A 104 -2.15 -1.60 -17.40
C LEU A 104 -1.86 -1.98 -15.93
N THR A 105 -2.77 -2.70 -15.28
CA THR A 105 -2.51 -3.26 -13.93
C THR A 105 -1.36 -4.26 -13.95
N GLY A 106 -1.28 -5.13 -14.97
CA GLY A 106 -0.16 -6.06 -15.15
C GLY A 106 1.18 -5.35 -15.40
N LEU A 107 1.19 -4.26 -16.18
CA LEU A 107 2.38 -3.43 -16.42
C LEU A 107 2.81 -2.68 -15.16
N ALA A 108 1.86 -2.12 -14.41
CA ALA A 108 2.11 -1.50 -13.11
C ALA A 108 2.72 -2.50 -12.12
N TYR A 109 2.18 -3.72 -12.08
CA TYR A 109 2.70 -4.81 -11.26
C TYR A 109 4.12 -5.19 -11.69
N PHE A 110 4.41 -5.30 -12.99
CA PHE A 110 5.77 -5.53 -13.47
C PHE A 110 6.76 -4.47 -12.98
N TYR A 111 6.37 -3.19 -13.04
CA TYR A 111 7.19 -2.10 -12.51
C TYR A 111 7.42 -2.22 -10.99
N MET A 112 6.42 -2.66 -10.24
CA MET A 112 6.54 -2.97 -8.82
C MET A 112 7.53 -4.11 -8.55
N VAL A 113 7.41 -5.24 -9.27
CA VAL A 113 8.32 -6.40 -9.14
C VAL A 113 9.78 -6.00 -9.41
N SER A 114 9.99 -5.09 -10.37
CA SER A 114 11.33 -4.58 -10.68
C SER A 114 11.91 -3.63 -9.63
N SER A 115 11.04 -3.00 -8.82
CA SER A 115 11.43 -1.97 -7.85
C SER A 115 11.65 -2.54 -6.45
N TRP A 116 10.78 -3.44 -5.98
CA TRP A 116 10.83 -3.92 -4.59
C TRP A 116 10.30 -5.35 -4.42
N GLY A 117 10.92 -6.10 -3.52
CA GLY A 117 10.54 -7.48 -3.17
C GLY A 117 9.17 -7.64 -2.52
N GLY A 118 8.52 -6.55 -2.10
CA GLY A 118 7.15 -6.57 -1.56
C GLY A 118 6.06 -6.82 -2.61
N TYR A 119 6.42 -7.14 -3.86
CA TYR A 119 5.44 -7.55 -4.88
C TYR A 119 4.65 -8.80 -4.47
N VAL A 120 5.23 -9.68 -3.63
CA VAL A 120 4.55 -10.87 -3.07
C VAL A 120 3.32 -10.47 -2.25
N PHE A 121 3.39 -9.37 -1.50
CA PHE A 121 2.25 -8.83 -0.75
C PHE A 121 1.10 -8.44 -1.68
N LEU A 122 1.43 -7.77 -2.78
CA LEU A 122 0.47 -7.34 -3.79
C LEU A 122 -0.18 -8.56 -4.48
N LEU A 123 0.65 -9.52 -4.87
CA LEU A 123 0.22 -10.76 -5.53
C LEU A 123 -0.69 -11.60 -4.61
N ASN A 124 -0.57 -11.51 -3.29
CA ASN A 124 -1.47 -12.21 -2.37
C ASN A 124 -2.73 -11.41 -2.00
N THR A 125 -2.66 -10.08 -2.00
CA THR A 125 -3.81 -9.22 -1.66
C THR A 125 -4.89 -9.24 -2.76
N ILE A 126 -4.50 -9.20 -4.04
CA ILE A 126 -5.45 -9.18 -5.17
C ILE A 126 -6.29 -10.47 -5.26
N PRO A 127 -5.72 -11.69 -5.25
CA PRO A 127 -6.47 -12.93 -5.23
C PRO A 127 -7.33 -13.08 -3.99
N LEU A 128 -6.84 -12.65 -2.83
CA LEU A 128 -7.61 -12.67 -1.58
C LEU A 128 -8.87 -11.81 -1.70
N HIS A 129 -8.77 -10.65 -2.36
CA HIS A 129 -9.93 -9.81 -2.66
C HIS A 129 -10.92 -10.50 -3.63
N VAL A 130 -10.43 -11.15 -4.69
CA VAL A 130 -11.29 -11.90 -5.63
C VAL A 130 -11.99 -13.06 -4.94
N LEU A 131 -11.28 -13.77 -4.06
CA LEU A 131 -11.84 -14.83 -3.24
C LEU A 131 -12.92 -14.30 -2.29
N ALA A 132 -12.69 -13.15 -1.65
CA ALA A 132 -13.69 -12.50 -0.80
C ALA A 132 -14.95 -12.09 -1.60
N LEU A 133 -14.80 -11.64 -2.85
CA LEU A 133 -15.91 -11.34 -3.75
C LEU A 133 -16.71 -12.59 -4.14
N MET A 134 -16.05 -13.74 -4.30
CA MET A 134 -16.72 -15.02 -4.54
C MET A 134 -17.50 -15.51 -3.32
N ILE A 135 -16.92 -15.42 -2.12
CA ILE A 135 -17.61 -15.79 -0.86
C ILE A 135 -18.83 -14.88 -0.62
N SER A 136 -18.72 -13.60 -0.99
CA SER A 136 -19.81 -12.63 -0.84
C SER A 136 -20.89 -12.72 -1.93
N ASP A 137 -20.82 -13.73 -2.82
CA ASP A 137 -21.72 -13.96 -3.97
C ASP A 137 -21.85 -12.75 -4.93
N ARG A 138 -20.80 -11.93 -5.03
CA ARG A 138 -20.74 -10.74 -5.91
C ARG A 138 -19.89 -10.96 -7.16
N PHE A 139 -19.70 -12.21 -7.54
CA PHE A 139 -18.87 -12.53 -8.69
C PHE A 139 -19.54 -12.12 -10.00
N SER A 140 -18.87 -11.27 -10.75
CA SER A 140 -19.31 -10.75 -12.04
C SER A 140 -18.29 -11.08 -13.14
N HIS A 141 -18.76 -11.17 -14.39
CA HIS A 141 -17.88 -11.31 -15.56
C HIS A 141 -16.79 -10.23 -15.63
N ARG A 142 -17.05 -9.03 -15.09
CA ARG A 142 -16.05 -7.95 -15.02
C ARG A 142 -14.82 -8.35 -14.19
N ILE A 143 -15.05 -8.96 -13.03
CA ILE A 143 -14.00 -9.41 -12.11
C ILE A 143 -13.22 -10.57 -12.74
N TYR A 144 -13.91 -11.49 -13.40
CA TYR A 144 -13.30 -12.60 -14.12
C TYR A 144 -12.31 -12.11 -15.20
N VAL A 145 -12.75 -11.16 -16.05
CA VAL A 145 -11.90 -10.59 -17.12
C VAL A 145 -10.72 -9.83 -16.52
N ALA A 146 -10.96 -9.00 -15.50
CA ALA A 146 -9.91 -8.22 -14.86
C ALA A 146 -8.82 -9.12 -14.22
N TYR A 147 -9.23 -10.11 -13.43
CA TYR A 147 -8.30 -11.00 -12.72
C TYR A 147 -7.53 -11.92 -13.67
N SER A 148 -8.21 -12.52 -14.66
CA SER A 148 -7.57 -13.47 -15.57
C SER A 148 -6.49 -12.81 -16.42
N ILE A 149 -6.76 -11.60 -16.92
CA ILE A 149 -5.81 -10.85 -17.74
C ILE A 149 -4.66 -10.33 -16.89
N PHE A 150 -4.95 -9.79 -15.70
CA PHE A 150 -3.95 -9.37 -14.73
C PHE A 150 -3.00 -10.52 -14.39
N TYR A 151 -3.53 -11.71 -14.08
CA TYR A 151 -2.73 -12.87 -13.70
C TYR A 151 -1.83 -13.34 -14.85
N CYS A 152 -2.36 -13.51 -16.07
CA CYS A 152 -1.57 -13.95 -17.21
C CYS A 152 -0.46 -12.95 -17.59
N ILE A 153 -0.80 -11.66 -17.71
CA ILE A 153 0.18 -10.63 -18.09
C ILE A 153 1.18 -10.41 -16.95
N GLY A 154 0.71 -10.29 -15.72
CA GLY A 154 1.55 -10.03 -14.54
C GLY A 154 2.55 -11.14 -14.28
N THR A 155 2.13 -12.41 -14.37
CA THR A 155 3.04 -13.55 -14.20
C THR A 155 4.08 -13.62 -15.31
N LEU A 156 3.68 -13.52 -16.59
CA LEU A 156 4.61 -13.55 -17.73
C LEU A 156 5.65 -12.42 -17.65
N LEU A 157 5.22 -11.20 -17.31
CA LEU A 157 6.14 -10.07 -17.15
C LEU A 157 7.07 -10.26 -15.95
N SER A 158 6.56 -10.76 -14.82
CA SER A 158 7.39 -10.96 -13.62
C SER A 158 8.53 -11.95 -13.84
N MET A 159 8.34 -12.97 -14.71
CA MET A 159 9.38 -13.96 -15.05
C MET A 159 10.55 -13.37 -15.85
N GLN A 160 10.37 -12.21 -16.49
CA GLN A 160 11.42 -11.59 -17.29
C GLN A 160 12.55 -11.00 -16.44
N ILE A 161 12.31 -10.77 -15.14
CA ILE A 161 13.30 -10.19 -14.26
C ILE A 161 14.27 -11.30 -13.82
N PRO A 162 15.58 -11.20 -14.10
CA PRO A 162 16.54 -12.29 -13.84
C PRO A 162 16.60 -12.75 -12.38
N PHE A 163 16.38 -11.83 -11.43
CA PHE A 163 16.34 -12.15 -10.01
C PHE A 163 15.12 -13.00 -9.62
N VAL A 164 14.00 -12.81 -10.32
CA VAL A 164 12.74 -13.52 -10.05
C VAL A 164 12.69 -14.83 -10.84
N GLY A 165 13.11 -14.83 -12.11
CA GLY A 165 13.19 -16.01 -12.96
C GLY A 165 11.91 -16.85 -12.91
N PHE A 166 12.03 -18.13 -12.55
CA PHE A 166 10.90 -19.07 -12.44
C PHE A 166 10.27 -19.18 -11.04
N LEU A 167 10.65 -18.29 -10.10
CA LEU A 167 10.10 -18.27 -8.76
C LEU A 167 8.56 -18.13 -8.73
N PRO A 168 7.90 -17.38 -9.64
CA PRO A 168 6.43 -17.31 -9.72
C PRO A 168 5.71 -18.64 -9.94
N VAL A 169 6.38 -19.63 -10.52
CA VAL A 169 5.79 -20.97 -10.79
C VAL A 169 6.18 -21.98 -9.71
N LEU A 170 7.40 -21.86 -9.18
CA LEU A 170 7.98 -22.87 -8.29
C LEU A 170 7.78 -22.56 -6.81
N SER A 171 7.62 -21.29 -6.45
CA SER A 171 7.49 -20.87 -5.05
C SER A 171 6.05 -21.00 -4.55
N SER A 172 5.92 -21.47 -3.32
CA SER A 172 4.65 -21.55 -2.60
C SER A 172 3.97 -20.20 -2.37
N GLU A 173 4.75 -19.11 -2.37
CA GLU A 173 4.26 -17.74 -2.18
C GLU A 173 3.33 -17.25 -3.30
N HIS A 174 3.44 -17.86 -4.48
CA HIS A 174 2.66 -17.51 -5.66
C HIS A 174 1.52 -18.49 -5.94
N MET A 175 1.48 -19.61 -5.20
CA MET A 175 0.43 -20.64 -5.33
C MET A 175 -0.96 -20.10 -4.98
N GLY A 176 -1.07 -19.12 -4.08
CA GLY A 176 -2.35 -18.50 -3.73
C GLY A 176 -3.04 -17.88 -4.95
N ALA A 177 -2.30 -17.16 -5.78
CA ALA A 177 -2.84 -16.56 -6.99
C ALA A 177 -3.16 -17.59 -8.08
N PHE A 178 -2.31 -18.61 -8.24
CA PHE A 178 -2.61 -19.71 -9.15
C PHE A 178 -3.88 -20.48 -8.73
N GLY A 179 -4.05 -20.73 -7.43
CA GLY A 179 -5.24 -21.39 -6.88
C GLY A 179 -6.51 -20.61 -7.14
N VAL A 180 -6.51 -19.29 -6.87
CA VAL A 180 -7.67 -18.42 -7.16
C VAL A 180 -7.91 -18.30 -8.66
N PHE A 181 -6.86 -18.34 -9.50
CA PHE A 181 -7.01 -18.36 -10.96
C PHE A 181 -7.71 -19.63 -11.44
N GLY A 182 -7.29 -20.80 -10.97
CA GLY A 182 -7.99 -22.06 -11.24
C GLY A 182 -9.44 -22.02 -10.76
N LEU A 183 -9.68 -21.50 -9.55
CA LEU A 183 -11.02 -21.38 -8.99
C LEU A 183 -11.91 -20.40 -9.78
N CYS A 184 -11.37 -19.29 -10.29
CA CYS A 184 -12.07 -18.37 -11.19
C CYS A 184 -12.54 -19.07 -12.47
N GLN A 185 -11.68 -19.89 -13.09
CA GLN A 185 -12.02 -20.64 -14.30
C GLN A 185 -13.14 -21.64 -14.05
N LEU A 186 -13.03 -22.40 -12.95
CA LEU A 186 -14.04 -23.38 -12.56
C LEU A 186 -15.38 -22.72 -12.23
N PHE A 187 -15.35 -21.61 -11.49
CA PHE A 187 -16.57 -20.89 -11.11
C PHE A 187 -17.27 -20.26 -12.32
N ALA A 188 -16.52 -19.61 -13.23
CA ALA A 188 -17.08 -19.06 -14.46
C ALA A 188 -17.66 -20.16 -15.37
N PHE A 189 -16.99 -21.30 -15.47
CA PHE A 189 -17.49 -22.46 -16.21
C PHE A 189 -18.75 -23.05 -15.57
N ALA A 190 -18.80 -23.13 -14.24
CA ALA A 190 -19.98 -23.58 -13.51
C ALA A 190 -21.18 -22.64 -13.75
N GLN A 191 -20.99 -21.32 -13.68
CA GLN A 191 -22.03 -20.34 -14.01
C GLN A 191 -22.52 -20.46 -15.46
N TYR A 192 -21.60 -20.72 -16.41
CA TYR A 192 -21.98 -20.95 -17.81
C TYR A 192 -22.86 -22.21 -17.96
N ILE A 193 -22.49 -23.33 -17.34
CA ILE A 193 -23.31 -24.56 -17.37
C ILE A 193 -24.66 -24.36 -16.69
N GLN A 194 -24.69 -23.61 -15.57
CA GLN A 194 -25.93 -23.28 -14.86
C GLN A 194 -26.92 -22.56 -15.77
N SER A 195 -26.43 -21.67 -16.64
CA SER A 195 -27.29 -20.94 -17.60
C SER A 195 -27.89 -21.81 -18.70
N LYS A 196 -27.27 -22.97 -19.00
CA LYS A 196 -27.67 -23.87 -20.10
C LYS A 196 -28.45 -25.10 -19.62
N THR A 197 -28.62 -25.30 -18.31
CA THR A 197 -29.10 -26.56 -17.73
C THR A 197 -30.16 -26.33 -16.64
N THR A 198 -31.09 -27.29 -16.47
CA THR A 198 -32.07 -27.29 -15.37
C THR A 198 -31.39 -27.49 -13.99
N ARG A 199 -31.92 -26.84 -12.94
CA ARG A 199 -31.34 -26.76 -11.58
C ARG A 199 -31.01 -28.13 -10.95
N GLU A 200 -31.81 -29.15 -11.21
CA GLU A 200 -31.61 -30.51 -10.69
C GLU A 200 -30.43 -31.24 -11.33
N ARG A 201 -30.32 -31.17 -12.67
CA ARG A 201 -29.17 -31.73 -13.41
C ARG A 201 -27.90 -30.95 -13.11
N PHE A 202 -28.01 -29.65 -12.86
CA PHE A 202 -26.88 -28.82 -12.44
C PHE A 202 -26.32 -29.26 -11.08
N LEU A 203 -27.17 -29.54 -10.07
CA LEU A 203 -26.71 -30.04 -8.77
C LEU A 203 -26.05 -31.42 -8.86
N GLN A 204 -26.54 -32.29 -9.74
CA GLN A 204 -25.92 -33.60 -10.01
C GLN A 204 -24.56 -33.45 -10.72
N LEU A 205 -24.47 -32.59 -11.74
CA LEU A 205 -23.21 -32.26 -12.44
C LEU A 205 -22.20 -31.59 -11.50
N LEU A 206 -22.64 -30.69 -10.62
CA LEU A 206 -21.77 -30.01 -9.67
C LEU A 206 -21.23 -31.00 -8.63
N ARG A 207 -22.06 -31.93 -8.13
CA ARG A 207 -21.60 -33.00 -7.23
C ARG A 207 -20.58 -33.92 -7.90
N LEU A 208 -20.80 -34.29 -9.15
CA LEU A 208 -19.86 -35.07 -9.96
C LEU A 208 -18.56 -34.29 -10.22
N ALA A 209 -18.66 -33.01 -10.59
CA ALA A 209 -17.51 -32.16 -10.87
C ALA A 209 -16.67 -31.91 -9.61
N VAL A 210 -17.30 -31.68 -8.46
CA VAL A 210 -16.60 -31.51 -7.18
C VAL A 210 -15.93 -32.82 -6.76
N SER A 211 -16.54 -33.99 -6.99
CA SER A 211 -15.89 -35.27 -6.66
C SER A 211 -14.72 -35.58 -7.60
N THR A 212 -14.84 -35.29 -8.90
CA THR A 212 -13.75 -35.52 -9.86
C THR A 212 -12.60 -34.53 -9.67
N LEU A 213 -12.89 -33.25 -9.42
CA LEU A 213 -11.88 -32.25 -9.04
C LEU A 213 -11.22 -32.60 -7.71
N GLY A 214 -12.00 -32.99 -6.70
CA GLY A 214 -11.47 -33.43 -5.41
C GLY A 214 -10.52 -34.62 -5.55
N PHE A 215 -10.88 -35.60 -6.37
CA PHE A 215 -10.05 -36.77 -6.66
C PHE A 215 -8.78 -36.39 -7.45
N ALA A 216 -8.90 -35.52 -8.46
CA ALA A 216 -7.77 -35.02 -9.24
C ALA A 216 -6.80 -34.19 -8.39
N ILE A 217 -7.30 -33.34 -7.50
CA ILE A 217 -6.48 -32.57 -6.55
C ILE A 217 -5.81 -33.50 -5.55
N TRP A 218 -6.48 -34.55 -5.08
CA TRP A 218 -5.88 -35.54 -4.18
C TRP A 218 -4.75 -36.32 -4.85
N ILE A 219 -4.92 -36.71 -6.12
CA ILE A 219 -3.87 -37.34 -6.93
C ILE A 219 -2.72 -36.37 -7.21
N ALA A 220 -3.02 -35.13 -7.55
CA ALA A 220 -2.00 -34.10 -7.78
C ALA A 220 -1.22 -33.81 -6.50
N ALA A 221 -1.88 -33.70 -5.35
CA ALA A 221 -1.26 -33.45 -4.05
C ALA A 221 -0.37 -34.63 -3.61
N THR A 222 -0.81 -35.87 -3.82
CA THR A 222 0.02 -37.06 -3.55
C THR A 222 1.21 -37.13 -4.49
N ALA A 223 1.04 -36.88 -5.79
CA ALA A 223 2.15 -36.83 -6.75
C ALA A 223 3.15 -35.70 -6.43
N LEU A 224 2.66 -34.54 -6.00
CA LEU A 224 3.48 -33.40 -5.58
C LEU A 224 4.23 -33.69 -4.26
N TYR A 225 3.58 -34.37 -3.31
CA TYR A 225 4.20 -34.83 -2.07
C TYR A 225 5.36 -35.78 -2.35
N PHE A 226 5.19 -36.73 -3.28
CA PHE A 226 6.26 -37.66 -3.67
C PHE A 226 7.34 -37.02 -4.54
N SER A 227 7.02 -36.00 -5.32
CA SER A 227 7.99 -35.39 -6.24
C SER A 227 8.94 -34.39 -5.56
N GLY A 228 8.61 -33.85 -4.38
CA GLY A 228 9.50 -32.94 -3.62
C GLY A 228 9.86 -31.63 -4.34
N LYS A 229 9.19 -31.30 -5.45
CA LYS A 229 9.53 -30.18 -6.35
C LYS A 229 8.91 -28.83 -5.95
N ILE A 230 7.99 -28.80 -4.99
CA ILE A 230 7.52 -27.52 -4.43
C ILE A 230 8.50 -27.12 -3.33
N ALA A 231 9.20 -26.01 -3.55
CA ALA A 231 10.05 -25.45 -2.52
C ALA A 231 9.19 -25.06 -1.29
N PRO A 232 9.58 -25.47 -0.07
CA PRO A 232 8.91 -25.00 1.14
C PRO A 232 8.95 -23.47 1.20
N TRP A 233 8.02 -22.89 1.96
CA TRP A 233 7.94 -21.45 2.21
C TRP A 233 9.34 -20.89 2.50
N THR A 234 9.74 -19.80 1.83
CA THR A 234 11.06 -19.22 2.10
C THR A 234 11.10 -18.76 3.56
N GLY A 235 12.23 -19.00 4.26
CA GLY A 235 12.32 -18.79 5.71
C GLY A 235 11.99 -17.36 6.18
N ARG A 236 12.13 -16.36 5.30
CA ARG A 236 11.78 -14.95 5.57
C ARG A 236 10.28 -14.66 5.50
N PHE A 237 9.54 -15.32 4.61
CA PHE A 237 8.08 -15.17 4.55
C PHE A 237 7.38 -16.09 5.55
N TYR A 238 7.92 -17.28 5.81
CA TYR A 238 7.41 -18.14 6.89
C TYR A 238 7.52 -17.44 8.25
N SER A 239 8.59 -16.67 8.49
CA SER A 239 8.71 -15.86 9.70
C SER A 239 7.71 -14.70 9.81
N LEU A 240 7.09 -14.27 8.71
CA LEU A 240 6.02 -13.28 8.73
C LEU A 240 4.66 -13.89 9.14
N LEU A 241 4.49 -15.20 8.98
CA LEU A 241 3.31 -15.94 9.43
C LEU A 241 3.50 -16.53 10.82
N ASP A 242 4.71 -17.02 11.13
CA ASP A 242 5.13 -17.41 12.47
C ASP A 242 6.36 -16.59 12.92
N PRO A 243 6.17 -15.53 13.73
CA PRO A 243 7.26 -14.69 14.22
C PRO A 243 8.25 -15.44 15.12
N SER A 244 7.87 -16.61 15.66
CA SER A 244 8.71 -17.40 16.55
C SER A 244 9.82 -18.14 15.78
N TYR A 245 9.58 -18.46 14.50
CA TYR A 245 10.49 -19.28 13.70
C TYR A 245 11.82 -18.57 13.42
N ALA A 246 11.80 -17.31 12.97
CA ALA A 246 13.04 -16.58 12.68
C ALA A 246 13.91 -16.38 13.92
N LYS A 247 13.29 -16.07 15.07
CA LYS A 247 14.00 -15.85 16.33
C LYS A 247 14.75 -17.11 16.79
N ASN A 248 14.16 -18.29 16.59
CA ASN A 248 14.70 -19.55 17.11
C ASN A 248 15.69 -20.22 16.13
N TYR A 249 15.46 -20.11 14.82
CA TYR A 249 16.20 -20.89 13.82
C TYR A 249 17.12 -20.06 12.90
N LEU A 250 16.93 -18.74 12.79
CA LEU A 250 17.66 -17.88 11.85
C LEU A 250 18.18 -16.59 12.54
N PRO A 251 19.25 -16.67 13.34
CA PRO A 251 19.74 -15.54 14.14
C PRO A 251 20.20 -14.33 13.32
N ILE A 252 20.58 -14.51 12.05
CA ILE A 252 20.97 -13.42 11.15
C ILE A 252 19.77 -12.53 10.80
N ILE A 253 18.56 -13.09 10.70
CA ILE A 253 17.35 -12.32 10.40
C ILE A 253 16.89 -11.59 11.66
N ALA A 254 16.95 -12.27 12.81
CA ALA A 254 16.53 -11.71 14.10
C ALA A 254 17.46 -10.59 14.62
N SER A 255 18.72 -10.53 14.16
CA SER A 255 19.67 -9.50 14.59
C SER A 255 19.43 -8.12 13.98
N VAL A 256 18.64 -8.03 12.91
CA VAL A 256 18.29 -6.75 12.28
C VAL A 256 17.16 -6.10 13.09
N SER A 257 17.42 -4.89 13.60
CA SER A 257 16.46 -4.13 14.43
C SER A 257 15.12 -3.90 13.74
N GLU A 258 15.10 -3.79 12.41
CA GLU A 258 13.88 -3.61 11.61
C GLU A 258 12.94 -4.82 11.62
N HIS A 259 13.43 -6.02 11.95
CA HIS A 259 12.67 -7.26 12.02
C HIS A 259 11.95 -7.46 13.37
N GLN A 260 12.11 -6.52 14.30
CA GLN A 260 11.42 -6.58 15.60
C GLN A 260 9.93 -6.25 15.47
N PRO A 261 9.09 -6.75 16.41
CA PRO A 261 7.67 -6.42 16.46
C PRO A 261 7.44 -4.96 16.87
N THR A 262 6.32 -4.38 16.46
CA THR A 262 5.95 -2.99 16.74
C THR A 262 5.30 -2.84 18.12
N ALA A 263 5.75 -1.85 18.89
CA ALA A 263 5.05 -1.43 20.11
C ALA A 263 3.90 -0.48 19.76
N TRP A 264 2.88 -0.40 20.63
CA TRP A 264 1.76 0.54 20.47
C TRP A 264 2.21 2.01 20.43
N SER A 265 3.31 2.33 21.12
CA SER A 265 3.90 3.68 21.13
C SER A 265 4.40 4.09 19.74
N SER A 266 5.00 3.16 18.98
CA SER A 266 5.43 3.40 17.59
C SER A 266 4.23 3.65 16.67
N TYR A 267 3.11 2.95 16.85
CA TYR A 267 1.89 3.23 16.09
C TYR A 267 1.40 4.67 16.31
N PHE A 268 1.38 5.12 17.56
CA PHE A 268 0.95 6.48 17.87
C PHE A 268 1.97 7.53 17.38
N PHE A 269 3.26 7.24 17.48
CA PHE A 269 4.33 8.12 17.01
C PHE A 269 4.31 8.31 15.48
N ASP A 270 4.00 7.25 14.72
CA ASP A 270 4.06 7.30 13.26
C ASP A 270 2.72 7.77 12.63
N LEU A 271 1.58 7.52 13.30
CA LEU A 271 0.23 7.73 12.75
C LEU A 271 -0.67 8.68 13.57
N HIS A 272 -0.33 9.01 14.81
CA HIS A 272 -1.05 9.94 15.69
C HIS A 272 -2.59 9.82 15.63
N ALA A 273 -3.27 10.80 15.02
CA ALA A 273 -4.72 10.86 14.94
C ALA A 273 -5.34 9.78 14.02
N MET A 274 -4.59 9.26 13.05
CA MET A 274 -5.10 8.26 12.10
C MET A 274 -5.50 6.96 12.80
N THR A 275 -4.79 6.61 13.88
CA THR A 275 -5.06 5.40 14.67
C THR A 275 -6.48 5.42 15.25
N ILE A 276 -7.02 6.61 15.56
CA ILE A 276 -8.38 6.79 16.08
C ILE A 276 -9.41 6.77 14.94
N PHE A 277 -9.10 7.39 13.81
CA PHE A 277 -10.03 7.46 12.67
C PHE A 277 -10.10 6.17 11.85
N PHE A 278 -9.10 5.29 11.94
CA PHE A 278 -9.05 4.06 11.15
C PHE A 278 -10.21 3.08 11.42
N PRO A 279 -10.55 2.72 12.68
CA PRO A 279 -11.73 1.89 12.96
C PRO A 279 -13.04 2.51 12.46
N VAL A 280 -13.16 3.84 12.55
CA VAL A 280 -14.33 4.59 12.05
C VAL A 280 -14.41 4.49 10.52
N GLY A 281 -13.28 4.60 9.83
CA GLY A 281 -13.18 4.42 8.38
C GLY A 281 -13.59 3.02 7.94
N LEU A 282 -13.09 1.98 8.62
CA LEU A 282 -13.48 0.59 8.40
C LEU A 282 -14.98 0.40 8.60
N TYR A 283 -15.56 0.96 9.67
CA TYR A 283 -17.00 0.88 9.93
C TYR A 283 -17.83 1.48 8.78
N TYR A 284 -17.43 2.63 8.23
CA TYR A 284 -18.13 3.20 7.08
C TYR A 284 -17.99 2.36 5.81
N CYS A 285 -16.84 1.73 5.57
CA CYS A 285 -16.66 0.78 4.48
C CYS A 285 -17.55 -0.46 4.64
N PHE A 286 -17.71 -0.98 5.86
CA PHE A 286 -18.65 -2.08 6.13
C PHE A 286 -20.12 -1.68 5.95
N LYS A 287 -20.47 -0.42 6.25
CA LYS A 287 -21.85 0.08 6.05
C LYS A 287 -22.21 0.20 4.56
N LYS A 288 -21.24 0.56 3.71
CA LYS A 288 -21.41 0.70 2.26
C LYS A 288 -20.57 -0.34 1.52
N LEU A 289 -21.05 -1.58 1.49
CA LEU A 289 -20.38 -2.68 0.78
C LEU A 289 -20.48 -2.51 -0.74
N THR A 290 -19.46 -1.88 -1.31
CA THR A 290 -19.14 -1.85 -2.75
C THR A 290 -17.91 -2.72 -3.04
N ASP A 291 -17.73 -3.16 -4.29
CA ASP A 291 -16.59 -4.00 -4.67
C ASP A 291 -15.24 -3.34 -4.32
N PRO A 292 -15.02 -2.02 -4.55
CA PRO A 292 -13.82 -1.34 -4.09
C PRO A 292 -13.70 -1.25 -2.56
N SER A 293 -14.82 -1.11 -1.83
CA SER A 293 -14.79 -1.04 -0.36
C SER A 293 -14.33 -2.36 0.26
N ILE A 294 -14.72 -3.51 -0.33
CA ILE A 294 -14.23 -4.83 0.09
C ILE A 294 -12.72 -4.92 -0.11
N PHE A 295 -12.18 -4.38 -1.22
CA PHE A 295 -10.74 -4.32 -1.44
C PHE A 295 -10.02 -3.51 -0.35
N LEU A 296 -10.54 -2.32 -0.01
CA LEU A 296 -9.96 -1.47 1.03
C LEU A 296 -9.99 -2.12 2.42
N ILE A 297 -11.05 -2.84 2.77
CA ILE A 297 -11.16 -3.58 4.03
C ILE A 297 -10.09 -4.69 4.09
N MET A 298 -9.96 -5.50 3.05
CA MET A 298 -8.98 -6.58 3.01
C MET A 298 -7.55 -6.05 3.05
N TYR A 299 -7.26 -4.98 2.30
CA TYR A 299 -5.96 -4.30 2.35
C TYR A 299 -5.67 -3.76 3.77
N GLY A 300 -6.64 -3.09 4.40
CA GLY A 300 -6.51 -2.55 5.75
C GLY A 300 -6.24 -3.61 6.82
N MET A 301 -7.02 -4.70 6.82
CA MET A 301 -6.85 -5.79 7.78
C MET A 301 -5.52 -6.53 7.61
N LEU A 302 -5.15 -6.82 6.35
CA LEU A 302 -3.92 -7.55 6.06
C LEU A 302 -2.68 -6.72 6.39
N SER A 303 -2.67 -5.43 6.04
CA SER A 303 -1.57 -4.53 6.39
C SER A 303 -1.45 -4.28 7.88
N LEU A 304 -2.56 -4.20 8.62
CA LEU A 304 -2.52 -4.04 10.08
C LEU A 304 -1.86 -5.24 10.75
N TYR A 305 -2.19 -6.46 10.31
CA TYR A 305 -1.56 -7.68 10.82
C TYR A 305 -0.05 -7.70 10.55
N PHE A 306 0.37 -7.43 9.31
CA PHE A 306 1.78 -7.46 8.94
C PHE A 306 2.61 -6.36 9.62
N SER A 307 2.04 -5.18 9.80
CA SER A 307 2.66 -4.10 10.58
C SER A 307 2.86 -4.50 12.05
N GLY A 308 1.97 -5.32 12.61
CA GLY A 308 2.08 -5.84 13.98
C GLY A 308 3.29 -6.76 14.15
N VAL A 309 3.58 -7.57 13.13
CA VAL A 309 4.67 -8.56 13.16
C VAL A 309 6.04 -7.91 12.97
N MET A 310 6.15 -6.88 12.12
CA MET A 310 7.44 -6.27 11.74
C MET A 310 7.36 -4.75 11.61
N VAL A 311 8.26 -4.02 12.30
CA VAL A 311 8.34 -2.54 12.28
C VAL A 311 8.46 -1.95 10.87
N ARG A 312 9.26 -2.57 10.00
CA ARG A 312 9.43 -2.07 8.62
C ARG A 312 8.13 -2.08 7.79
N LEU A 313 7.20 -2.99 8.08
CA LEU A 313 5.95 -3.12 7.31
C LEU A 313 4.92 -2.03 7.67
N MET A 314 5.23 -1.19 8.65
CA MET A 314 4.49 0.05 8.93
C MET A 314 4.37 0.96 7.70
N LEU A 315 5.38 0.93 6.82
CA LEU A 315 5.37 1.64 5.55
C LEU A 315 4.20 1.25 4.63
N VAL A 316 3.82 -0.04 4.65
CA VAL A 316 2.71 -0.58 3.83
C VAL A 316 1.35 -0.25 4.46
N LEU A 317 1.31 -0.06 5.78
CA LEU A 317 0.12 0.34 6.51
C LEU A 317 -0.21 1.84 6.34
N ALA A 318 0.80 2.71 6.26
CA ALA A 318 0.58 4.16 6.21
C ALA A 318 -0.40 4.62 5.10
N PRO A 319 -0.33 4.15 3.84
CA PRO A 319 -1.26 4.58 2.80
C PRO A 319 -2.71 4.19 3.07
N ILE A 320 -2.98 2.96 3.55
CA ILE A 320 -4.35 2.52 3.81
C ILE A 320 -4.95 3.20 5.04
N MET A 321 -4.13 3.48 6.06
CA MET A 321 -4.53 4.31 7.21
C MET A 321 -4.96 5.71 6.74
N CYS A 322 -4.23 6.30 5.79
CA CYS A 322 -4.58 7.61 5.23
C CYS A 322 -5.91 7.60 4.48
N ILE A 323 -6.13 6.57 3.64
CA ILE A 323 -7.36 6.43 2.85
C ILE A 323 -8.56 6.23 3.77
N LEU A 324 -8.50 5.29 4.73
CA LEU A 324 -9.61 5.00 5.63
C LEU A 324 -9.89 6.16 6.60
N SER A 325 -8.85 6.82 7.11
CA SER A 325 -9.02 8.01 7.94
C SER A 325 -9.61 9.18 7.15
N GLY A 326 -9.22 9.35 5.88
CA GLY A 326 -9.81 10.35 5.00
C GLY A 326 -11.31 10.11 4.75
N ILE A 327 -11.71 8.84 4.55
CA ILE A 327 -13.12 8.43 4.44
C ILE A 327 -13.88 8.72 5.74
N ALA A 328 -13.28 8.44 6.91
CA ALA A 328 -13.89 8.71 8.21
C ALA A 328 -14.16 10.22 8.41
N VAL A 329 -13.13 11.05 8.23
CA VAL A 329 -13.20 12.51 8.39
C VAL A 329 -14.21 13.13 7.41
N SER A 330 -14.17 12.72 6.14
CA SER A 330 -15.11 13.19 5.12
C SER A 330 -16.57 12.85 5.44
N ASN A 331 -16.84 11.63 5.92
CA ASN A 331 -18.19 11.23 6.31
C ASN A 331 -18.68 11.96 7.57
N ILE A 332 -17.79 12.24 8.53
CA ILE A 332 -18.11 13.08 9.69
C ILE A 332 -18.50 14.48 9.20
N PHE A 333 -17.70 15.12 8.35
CA PHE A 333 -18.04 16.44 7.79
C PHE A 333 -19.36 16.43 7.03
N ARG A 334 -19.63 15.41 6.20
CA ARG A 334 -20.91 15.27 5.51
C ARG A 334 -22.12 15.12 6.43
N ALA A 335 -21.94 14.48 7.59
CA ALA A 335 -23.03 14.28 8.54
C ALA A 335 -23.35 15.56 9.34
N PHE A 336 -22.33 16.38 9.64
CA PHE A 336 -22.48 17.54 10.53
C PHE A 336 -22.62 18.89 9.81
N ILE A 337 -22.05 19.07 8.61
CA ILE A 337 -22.14 20.36 7.87
C ILE A 337 -23.58 20.74 7.49
N PRO A 338 -24.44 19.85 6.96
CA PRO A 338 -25.82 20.21 6.63
C PRO A 338 -26.64 20.67 7.85
N ASN A 339 -26.35 20.08 9.02
CA ASN A 339 -27.01 20.45 10.28
C ASN A 339 -26.63 21.85 10.78
N ILE A 340 -25.56 22.43 10.24
CA ILE A 340 -25.12 23.81 10.49
C ILE A 340 -25.80 24.77 9.51
N GLU A 341 -26.07 24.34 8.27
CA GLU A 341 -26.74 25.18 7.26
C GLU A 341 -28.23 25.34 7.56
N ASP A 342 -28.89 24.28 8.05
CA ASP A 342 -30.31 24.31 8.47
C ASP A 342 -30.60 25.28 9.63
N SER A 343 -29.58 25.73 10.36
CA SER A 343 -29.73 26.68 11.48
C SER A 343 -29.48 28.13 11.11
N LYS A 344 -29.05 28.43 9.87
CA LYS A 344 -29.05 29.82 9.39
C LYS A 344 -30.50 30.23 9.11
N PRO A 345 -31.06 31.24 9.82
CA PRO A 345 -32.37 31.74 9.47
C PRO A 345 -32.33 32.27 8.04
N THR A 346 -33.31 31.86 7.25
CA THR A 346 -33.48 32.28 5.86
C THR A 346 -33.73 33.79 5.83
N SER A 347 -32.67 34.59 5.65
CA SER A 347 -32.79 36.00 5.33
C SER A 347 -31.72 36.36 4.30
N ALA A 348 -32.20 36.80 3.13
CA ALA A 348 -31.48 37.32 1.95
C ALA A 348 -30.91 36.27 0.96
N ASP A 349 -31.77 35.74 0.09
CA ASP A 349 -31.67 35.94 -1.39
C ASP A 349 -32.62 35.00 -2.16
N SER A 350 -33.91 35.26 -2.01
CA SER A 350 -34.94 34.76 -2.91
C SER A 350 -35.03 35.67 -4.15
N SER A 351 -34.25 35.42 -5.21
CA SER A 351 -34.68 35.81 -6.58
C SER A 351 -33.90 35.23 -7.77
N ILE A 352 -32.69 34.68 -7.66
CA ILE A 352 -31.89 34.40 -8.88
C ILE A 352 -31.78 32.92 -9.31
N GLN A 353 -32.01 31.93 -8.43
CA GLN A 353 -31.68 30.52 -8.76
C GLN A 353 -32.86 29.61 -9.15
N LYS A 354 -34.05 30.16 -9.41
CA LYS A 354 -35.27 29.35 -9.67
C LYS A 354 -35.52 28.99 -11.15
N ARG A 355 -34.48 28.95 -12.01
CA ARG A 355 -34.66 28.64 -13.45
C ARG A 355 -33.78 27.52 -14.04
N LEU A 356 -33.02 26.76 -13.25
CA LEU A 356 -32.10 25.76 -13.85
C LEU A 356 -32.05 24.36 -13.20
N SER A 357 -33.15 23.86 -12.64
CA SER A 357 -33.20 22.43 -12.25
C SER A 357 -34.63 21.91 -12.04
N THR A 358 -35.42 21.84 -13.09
CA THR A 358 -36.59 20.95 -13.14
C THR A 358 -36.15 19.61 -13.73
N SER A 359 -35.68 18.68 -12.88
CA SER A 359 -35.84 17.23 -13.02
C SER A 359 -34.96 16.48 -12.02
N ALA A 360 -35.54 16.04 -10.90
CA ALA A 360 -35.32 14.72 -10.29
C ALA A 360 -36.07 14.63 -8.96
N LYS A 361 -36.88 13.58 -8.83
CA LYS A 361 -37.88 13.36 -7.78
C LYS A 361 -37.26 13.14 -6.39
N SER A 362 -37.67 13.98 -5.45
CA SER A 362 -38.12 13.68 -4.07
C SER A 362 -37.91 12.25 -3.56
N SER A 363 -36.95 12.05 -2.65
CA SER A 363 -37.14 11.14 -1.51
C SER A 363 -37.25 11.99 -0.24
N LYS A 364 -38.36 11.79 0.48
CA LYS A 364 -38.73 12.53 1.69
C LYS A 364 -37.77 12.16 2.83
N THR A 365 -36.93 13.09 3.25
CA THR A 365 -36.32 13.06 4.59
C THR A 365 -37.36 13.52 5.60
N VAL A 366 -37.92 12.57 6.34
CA VAL A 366 -38.76 12.82 7.52
C VAL A 366 -37.89 13.52 8.57
N SER A 367 -38.27 14.73 8.92
CA SER A 367 -37.68 15.53 9.98
C SER A 367 -38.18 15.01 11.34
N ASP A 368 -37.36 14.24 12.06
CA ASP A 368 -37.62 13.91 13.47
C ASP A 368 -37.29 15.12 14.37
N PRO A 369 -38.23 15.64 15.19
CA PRO A 369 -38.12 16.92 15.88
C PRO A 369 -37.62 16.81 17.33
N THR A 370 -36.52 16.10 17.62
CA THR A 370 -36.17 15.75 19.02
C THR A 370 -34.78 16.19 19.54
N TYR A 371 -34.02 17.07 18.86
CA TYR A 371 -32.73 17.54 19.42
C TYR A 371 -32.51 19.07 19.26
N PRO A 372 -32.85 19.89 20.29
CA PRO A 372 -32.74 21.36 20.22
C PRO A 372 -31.30 21.89 20.12
N PHE A 373 -30.28 21.05 20.37
CA PHE A 373 -28.86 21.42 20.29
C PHE A 373 -28.13 20.91 19.04
N LYS A 374 -28.84 20.43 18.01
CA LYS A 374 -28.25 19.81 16.80
C LYS A 374 -27.18 20.70 16.13
N SER A 375 -27.43 22.01 16.03
CA SER A 375 -26.48 22.94 15.41
C SER A 375 -25.25 23.21 16.28
N GLN A 376 -25.43 23.44 17.58
CA GLN A 376 -24.31 23.67 18.51
C GLN A 376 -23.40 22.44 18.62
N VAL A 377 -23.99 21.24 18.69
CA VAL A 377 -23.24 19.98 18.68
C VAL A 377 -22.52 19.78 17.35
N ALA A 378 -23.16 20.08 16.22
CA ALA A 378 -22.51 20.00 14.91
C ALA A 378 -21.31 20.95 14.79
N TYR A 379 -21.44 22.20 15.25
CA TYR A 379 -20.33 23.15 15.30
C TYR A 379 -19.18 22.64 16.18
N LEU A 380 -19.49 22.11 17.37
CA LEU A 380 -18.49 21.58 18.29
C LEU A 380 -17.74 20.39 17.67
N VAL A 381 -18.45 19.46 17.02
CA VAL A 381 -17.82 18.30 16.40
C VAL A 381 -16.93 18.70 15.21
N VAL A 382 -17.41 19.58 14.33
CA VAL A 382 -16.60 20.08 13.19
C VAL A 382 -15.35 20.80 13.71
N PHE A 383 -15.50 21.66 14.73
CA PHE A 383 -14.38 22.36 15.35
C PHE A 383 -13.36 21.39 15.98
N ALA A 384 -13.84 20.36 16.69
CA ALA A 384 -12.97 19.34 17.29
C ALA A 384 -12.18 18.56 16.24
N VAL A 385 -12.80 18.19 15.12
CA VAL A 385 -12.12 17.49 14.01
C VAL A 385 -11.06 18.39 13.38
N VAL A 386 -11.36 19.67 13.15
CA VAL A 386 -10.39 20.62 12.60
C VAL A 386 -9.20 20.82 13.54
N ILE A 387 -9.42 20.95 14.85
CA ILE A 387 -8.34 21.01 15.84
C ILE A 387 -7.50 19.73 15.80
N THR A 388 -8.14 18.56 15.74
CA THR A 388 -7.43 17.28 15.69
C THR A 388 -6.53 17.19 14.45
N LEU A 389 -7.00 17.68 13.30
CA LEU A 389 -6.19 17.75 12.07
C LEU A 389 -5.04 18.76 12.17
N ALA A 390 -5.25 19.90 12.84
CA ALA A 390 -4.20 20.88 13.07
C ALA A 390 -3.10 20.35 14.00
N VAL A 391 -3.49 19.70 15.11
CA VAL A 391 -2.56 19.03 16.03
C VAL A 391 -1.82 17.90 15.32
N TYR A 392 -2.51 17.12 14.48
CA TYR A 392 -1.89 16.10 13.63
C TYR A 392 -0.79 16.71 12.74
N SER A 393 -1.08 17.82 12.05
CA SER A 393 -0.08 18.48 11.20
C SER A 393 1.14 18.95 11.99
N GLN A 394 0.93 19.56 13.17
CA GLN A 394 2.03 19.98 14.04
C GLN A 394 2.87 18.79 14.52
N HIS A 395 2.21 17.70 14.92
CA HIS A 395 2.88 16.46 15.33
C HIS A 395 3.72 15.87 14.19
N CYS A 396 3.17 15.81 12.96
CA CYS A 396 3.90 15.29 11.80
C CYS A 396 5.16 16.09 11.47
N VAL A 397 5.09 17.43 11.56
CA VAL A 397 6.24 18.31 11.36
C VAL A 397 7.27 18.11 12.46
N TRP A 398 6.82 18.03 13.72
CA TRP A 398 7.70 17.83 14.87
C TRP A 398 8.44 16.49 14.81
N VAL A 399 7.73 15.40 14.52
CA VAL A 399 8.32 14.05 14.38
C VAL A 399 9.34 14.03 13.24
N THR A 400 8.97 14.57 12.08
CA THR A 400 9.87 14.61 10.92
C THR A 400 11.15 15.38 11.22
N SER A 401 11.03 16.53 11.89
CA SER A 401 12.17 17.41 12.21
C SER A 401 13.09 16.88 13.31
N ASN A 402 12.58 16.11 14.27
CA ASN A 402 13.36 15.70 15.43
C ASN A 402 13.82 14.23 15.39
N ALA A 403 13.07 13.35 14.72
CA ALA A 403 13.35 11.92 14.74
C ALA A 403 13.84 11.36 13.39
N TYR A 404 13.29 11.82 12.26
CA TYR A 404 13.61 11.23 10.95
C TYR A 404 14.63 12.02 10.13
N SER A 405 14.86 13.31 10.43
CA SER A 405 15.84 14.15 9.73
C SER A 405 17.24 14.11 10.36
N SER A 406 17.73 12.92 10.74
CA SER A 406 19.10 12.75 11.28
C SER A 406 20.00 11.97 10.30
N PRO A 407 21.15 12.52 9.89
CA PRO A 407 22.09 11.78 9.05
C PRO A 407 22.77 10.65 9.83
N SER A 408 22.96 9.49 9.19
CA SER A 408 23.66 8.34 9.80
C SER A 408 25.17 8.32 9.54
N ILE A 409 25.64 9.09 8.56
CA ILE A 409 27.07 9.16 8.20
C ILE A 409 27.81 10.14 9.11
N VAL A 410 27.16 11.26 9.44
CA VAL A 410 27.77 12.32 10.23
C VAL A 410 27.00 12.42 11.54
N MET A 411 27.70 12.15 12.64
CA MET A 411 27.05 12.11 13.95
C MET A 411 27.03 13.53 14.51
N SER A 412 25.84 13.99 14.90
CA SER A 412 25.71 15.26 15.62
C SER A 412 25.59 15.00 17.11
N ALA A 413 26.35 15.74 17.91
CA ALA A 413 26.23 15.74 19.36
C ALA A 413 26.07 17.18 19.85
N GLN A 414 25.19 17.39 20.83
CA GLN A 414 25.08 18.67 21.51
C GLN A 414 26.05 18.72 22.69
N ARG A 415 26.85 19.79 22.76
CA ARG A 415 27.62 20.10 23.98
C ARG A 415 26.69 20.64 25.06
N GLN A 416 27.17 20.69 26.31
CA GLN A 416 26.46 21.33 27.43
C GLN A 416 26.08 22.80 27.15
N ASP A 417 26.81 23.48 26.26
CA ASP A 417 26.56 24.86 25.83
C ASP A 417 25.52 24.98 24.69
N GLY A 418 24.86 23.87 24.30
CA GLY A 418 23.88 23.86 23.22
C GLY A 418 24.45 23.95 21.79
N SER A 419 25.75 24.26 21.64
CA SER A 419 26.45 24.20 20.35
C SER A 419 26.46 22.76 19.80
N GLN A 420 26.05 22.58 18.54
CA GLN A 420 26.15 21.30 17.85
C GLN A 420 27.59 21.06 17.37
N VAL A 421 28.17 19.93 17.76
CA VAL A 421 29.43 19.42 17.23
C VAL A 421 29.11 18.28 16.28
N LEU A 422 29.72 18.34 15.11
CA LEU A 422 29.55 17.37 14.05
C LEU A 422 30.81 16.49 13.98
N PHE A 423 30.68 15.20 14.26
CA PHE A 423 31.75 14.22 14.13
C PHE A 423 31.68 13.58 12.74
N ASP A 424 32.73 13.75 11.94
CA ASP A 424 32.82 13.23 10.57
C ASP A 424 33.89 12.14 10.40
N ASP A 425 34.19 11.44 11.49
CA ASP A 425 35.25 10.42 11.57
C ASP A 425 35.06 9.31 10.53
N TYR A 426 33.80 8.96 10.19
CA TYR A 426 33.51 7.98 9.16
C TYR A 426 34.01 8.44 7.79
N ARG A 427 33.69 9.66 7.37
CA ARG A 427 34.13 10.15 6.05
C ARG A 427 35.63 10.33 6.03
N GLU A 428 36.24 10.84 7.09
CA GLU A 428 37.69 10.98 7.18
C GLU A 428 38.40 9.63 7.07
N ALA A 429 37.96 8.62 7.83
CA ALA A 429 38.53 7.28 7.78
C ALA A 429 38.38 6.63 6.39
N TYR A 430 37.19 6.73 5.77
CA TYR A 430 36.98 6.21 4.41
C TYR A 430 37.81 6.97 3.36
N TYR A 431 37.96 8.29 3.51
CA TYR A 431 38.74 9.11 2.60
C TYR A 431 40.24 8.82 2.71
N TRP A 432 40.76 8.68 3.93
CA TRP A 432 42.13 8.23 4.20
C TRP A 432 42.38 6.89 3.53
N LEU A 433 41.45 5.95 3.66
CA LEU A 433 41.58 4.62 3.07
C LEU A 433 41.58 4.67 1.54
N ARG A 434 40.75 5.53 0.93
CA ARG A 434 40.70 5.75 -0.53
C ARG A 434 42.02 6.31 -1.07
N GLN A 435 42.66 7.22 -0.35
CA GLN A 435 43.90 7.87 -0.81
C GLN A 435 45.17 7.07 -0.51
N ASN A 436 45.19 6.34 0.61
CA ASN A 436 46.40 5.72 1.14
C ASN A 436 46.48 4.20 0.95
N THR A 437 45.51 3.57 0.28
CA THR A 437 45.54 2.14 -0.01
C THR A 437 45.56 1.85 -1.51
N PRO A 438 46.21 0.75 -1.94
CA PRO A 438 46.18 0.33 -3.34
C PRO A 438 44.76 -0.09 -3.76
N PRO A 439 44.39 0.07 -5.03
CA PRO A 439 43.01 -0.11 -5.54
C PRO A 439 42.45 -1.53 -5.42
N VAL A 440 43.26 -2.52 -5.04
CA VAL A 440 42.88 -3.94 -4.91
C VAL A 440 42.89 -4.41 -3.45
N SER A 441 42.90 -3.49 -2.48
CA SER A 441 42.90 -3.90 -1.06
C SER A 441 41.57 -4.56 -0.66
N LEU A 442 41.63 -5.84 -0.28
CA LEU A 442 40.51 -6.71 0.12
C LEU A 442 39.90 -6.34 1.50
N THR A 443 40.00 -5.07 1.92
CA THR A 443 39.50 -4.67 3.25
C THR A 443 37.98 -4.74 3.36
N SER A 444 37.25 -4.81 2.23
CA SER A 444 35.79 -5.05 2.22
C SER A 444 35.36 -6.38 2.83
N ASP A 445 36.22 -7.40 2.75
CA ASP A 445 35.85 -8.78 3.11
C ASP A 445 36.00 -9.06 4.61
N ARG A 446 36.69 -8.18 5.34
CA ARG A 446 36.87 -8.26 6.80
C ARG A 446 35.98 -7.30 7.58
N LEU A 447 35.27 -6.41 6.90
CA LEU A 447 34.31 -5.52 7.53
C LEU A 447 33.01 -6.27 7.80
N TRP A 448 32.37 -5.95 8.92
CA TRP A 448 31.00 -6.40 9.19
C TRP A 448 30.07 -6.03 8.03
N SER A 449 29.18 -6.94 7.66
CA SER A 449 28.28 -6.83 6.50
C SER A 449 27.51 -5.50 6.44
N SER A 450 27.18 -4.92 7.59
CA SER A 450 26.51 -3.61 7.71
C SER A 450 27.33 -2.43 7.17
N ARG A 451 28.67 -2.52 7.19
CA ARG A 451 29.59 -1.45 6.75
C ARG A 451 30.17 -1.68 5.35
N THR A 452 30.01 -2.88 4.80
CA THR A 452 30.57 -3.26 3.50
C THR A 452 30.02 -2.42 2.35
N TYR A 453 28.72 -2.08 2.38
CA TYR A 453 28.11 -1.21 1.37
C TYR A 453 28.65 0.22 1.44
N THR A 454 28.72 0.80 2.63
CA THR A 454 29.28 2.14 2.86
C THR A 454 30.74 2.22 2.41
N TYR A 455 31.54 1.18 2.71
CA TYR A 455 32.90 1.05 2.22
C TYR A 455 32.98 1.01 0.69
N LYS A 456 32.17 0.16 0.04
CA LYS A 456 32.14 0.08 -1.43
C LYS A 456 31.74 1.40 -2.07
N LEU A 457 30.78 2.12 -1.48
CA LEU A 457 30.29 3.39 -2.02
C LEU A 457 31.27 4.56 -1.85
N LEU A 458 32.03 4.61 -0.75
CA LEU A 458 32.89 5.75 -0.42
C LEU A 458 34.37 5.55 -0.78
N VAL A 459 34.84 4.31 -0.80
CA VAL A 459 36.27 3.97 -0.98
C VAL A 459 36.56 3.44 -2.39
N VAL A 460 35.65 2.64 -2.96
CA VAL A 460 35.89 1.92 -4.24
C VAL A 460 35.32 2.68 -5.45
N ILE A 461 34.20 3.39 -5.27
CA ILE A 461 33.56 4.26 -6.28
C ILE A 461 34.01 5.70 -6.00
#